data_AF-A0A9D8X5A9-F1
#
_entry.id   AF-A0A9D8X5A9-F1
#
_cell.length_a   1.000
_cell.length_b   1.000
_cell.length_c   1.000
_cell.angle_alpha   90.00
_cell.angle_beta   90.00
_cell.angle_gamma   90.00
#
_symmetry.space_group_name_H-M   'P 1'
#
loop_
_entity.id
_entity.type
_entity.pdbx_description
1 polymer ?
#
loop_
_entity_poly.entity_id
_entity_poly.type
_entity_poly.pdbx_seq_one_letter_code
_entity_poly.pdbx_strand_id
1 'polypeptide(L)'
;MTLSKELDLAIKLAETKTTEGEYLAGGKGYNTYMTNAEWESFKANMTPDALSGYSAGDGDELSEKSGRPPKMACYGSSSRILYNLSRHKEGFHYEKKLPTTVGGTANIDGFLSDEDRYVFVEAKCHEIYSAKNNSVSKSYEKLYNFINEQMAGSLDISMKPSKCGRYLDVEYFADG
;
A
#
# COMPACT_ATOMS: atom_id res chain seq x y z
N MET A 1 5.84 15.00 14.07
CA MET A 1 5.83 13.54 14.32
C MET A 1 5.86 12.89 12.94
N THR A 2 7.02 12.40 12.51
CA THR A 2 7.28 11.96 11.12
C THR A 2 7.44 10.44 11.14
N LEU A 3 6.32 9.75 11.30
CA LEU A 3 6.21 8.29 11.45
C LEU A 3 5.72 7.61 10.15
N SER A 4 5.51 8.38 9.07
CA SER A 4 4.69 7.95 7.94
C SER A 4 5.46 7.32 6.77
N LYS A 5 6.80 7.38 6.74
CA LYS A 5 7.57 6.93 5.55
C LYS A 5 8.10 5.50 5.69
N GLU A 6 8.26 5.02 6.92
CA GLU A 6 8.96 3.77 7.21
C GLU A 6 7.99 2.63 7.50
N LEU A 7 6.81 2.95 8.03
CA LEU A 7 5.66 2.06 8.06
C LEU A 7 5.18 1.71 6.64
N ASP A 8 5.20 2.67 5.72
CA ASP A 8 4.86 2.47 4.30
C ASP A 8 5.81 1.48 3.61
N LEU A 9 7.12 1.56 3.93
CA LEU A 9 8.12 0.64 3.38
C LEU A 9 7.98 -0.78 3.94
N ALA A 10 7.71 -0.91 5.24
CA ALA A 10 7.48 -2.21 5.87
C ALA A 10 6.22 -2.90 5.37
N ILE A 11 5.12 -2.15 5.21
CA ILE A 11 3.88 -2.66 4.61
C ILE A 11 4.15 -3.12 3.18
N LYS A 12 4.86 -2.33 2.36
CA LYS A 12 5.21 -2.72 0.99
C LYS A 12 6.09 -3.96 0.91
N LEU A 13 7.04 -4.13 1.83
CA LEU A 13 7.95 -5.26 1.84
C LEU A 13 7.32 -6.54 2.39
N ALA A 14 6.44 -6.42 3.39
CA ALA A 14 5.59 -7.52 3.84
C ALA A 14 4.55 -7.94 2.79
N GLU A 15 4.08 -7.00 1.97
CA GLU A 15 3.11 -7.29 0.93
C GLU A 15 3.73 -7.65 -0.43
N THR A 16 5.02 -7.39 -0.68
CA THR A 16 5.72 -7.94 -1.85
C THR A 16 5.91 -9.43 -1.66
N LYS A 17 5.04 -10.21 -2.27
CA LYS A 17 5.30 -11.62 -2.53
C LYS A 17 6.59 -11.77 -3.33
N THR A 18 7.44 -12.69 -2.89
CA THR A 18 8.68 -13.14 -3.56
C THR A 18 8.45 -14.41 -4.41
N THR A 19 7.21 -14.67 -4.83
CA THR A 19 6.83 -15.90 -5.55
C THR A 19 6.91 -15.78 -7.07
N GLU A 20 7.14 -16.91 -7.74
CA GLU A 20 7.12 -17.06 -9.20
C GLU A 20 5.72 -16.81 -9.78
N GLY A 21 5.62 -15.86 -10.72
CA GLY A 21 4.38 -15.48 -11.42
C GLY A 21 4.28 -13.96 -11.63
N GLU A 22 3.57 -13.53 -12.67
CA GLU A 22 3.40 -12.10 -12.98
C GLU A 22 1.98 -11.81 -13.47
N TYR A 23 1.46 -10.60 -13.23
CA TYR A 23 0.21 -10.18 -13.84
C TYR A 23 0.40 -10.09 -15.36
N LEU A 24 -0.44 -10.77 -16.13
CA LEU A 24 -0.43 -10.70 -17.58
C LEU A 24 -1.48 -9.70 -18.06
N ALA A 25 -1.04 -8.60 -18.68
CA ALA A 25 -1.89 -7.59 -19.28
C ALA A 25 -1.32 -7.13 -20.63
N GLY A 26 -2.15 -7.05 -21.67
CA GLY A 26 -1.74 -6.54 -22.99
C GLY A 26 -0.55 -7.28 -23.62
N GLY A 27 -0.40 -8.57 -23.35
CA GLY A 27 0.73 -9.39 -23.84
C GLY A 27 2.05 -9.15 -23.11
N LYS A 28 2.05 -8.40 -22.00
CA LYS A 28 3.21 -8.16 -21.15
C LYS A 28 2.96 -8.66 -19.73
N GLY A 29 4.03 -9.15 -19.11
CA GLY A 29 4.09 -9.51 -17.71
C GLY A 29 4.56 -8.41 -16.77
N TYR A 30 3.97 -8.36 -15.58
CA TYR A 30 4.23 -7.39 -14.53
C TYR A 30 4.50 -8.09 -13.19
N ASN A 31 5.77 -8.21 -12.82
CA ASN A 31 6.24 -8.97 -11.66
C ASN A 31 6.11 -8.26 -10.29
N THR A 32 5.73 -6.98 -10.27
CA THR A 32 5.44 -6.23 -9.02
C THR A 32 3.95 -6.19 -8.67
N TYR A 33 3.16 -7.03 -9.34
CA TYR A 33 1.72 -7.13 -9.21
C TYR A 33 1.33 -8.55 -8.80
N MET A 34 0.14 -8.70 -8.22
CA MET A 34 -0.51 -10.00 -8.06
C MET A 34 -0.58 -10.75 -9.39
N THR A 35 -0.52 -12.07 -9.39
CA THR A 35 -0.93 -12.87 -10.55
C THR A 35 -2.41 -12.59 -10.88
N ASN A 36 -2.85 -12.86 -12.12
CA ASN A 36 -4.26 -12.69 -12.49
C ASN A 36 -5.21 -13.47 -11.55
N ALA A 37 -4.81 -14.68 -11.10
CA ALA A 37 -5.62 -15.49 -10.20
C ALA A 37 -5.73 -14.89 -8.78
N GLU A 38 -4.62 -14.37 -8.26
CA GLU A 38 -4.61 -13.66 -6.97
C GLU A 38 -5.44 -12.38 -7.03
N TRP A 39 -5.35 -11.64 -8.14
CA TRP A 39 -6.14 -10.45 -8.36
C TRP A 39 -7.65 -10.74 -8.35
N GLU A 40 -8.09 -11.75 -9.10
CA GLU A 40 -9.51 -12.14 -9.11
C GLU A 40 -9.98 -12.59 -7.72
N SER A 41 -9.13 -13.33 -7.00
CA SER A 41 -9.42 -13.74 -5.62
C SER A 41 -9.50 -12.55 -4.66
N PHE A 42 -8.60 -11.58 -4.78
CA PHE A 42 -8.62 -10.36 -3.99
C PHE A 42 -9.92 -9.56 -4.25
N LYS A 43 -10.26 -9.35 -5.52
CA LYS A 43 -11.45 -8.61 -5.94
C LYS A 43 -12.75 -9.29 -5.47
N ALA A 44 -12.82 -10.61 -5.52
CA ALA A 44 -13.97 -11.38 -5.04
C ALA A 44 -14.20 -11.27 -3.53
N ASN A 45 -13.13 -11.00 -2.77
CA ASN A 45 -13.19 -10.82 -1.31
C ASN A 45 -13.37 -9.35 -0.88
N MET A 46 -13.59 -8.43 -1.83
CA MET A 46 -13.85 -7.04 -1.49
C MET A 46 -15.25 -6.83 -0.91
N THR A 47 -15.35 -5.97 0.11
CA THR A 47 -16.67 -5.56 0.63
C THR A 47 -17.46 -4.81 -0.46
N PRO A 48 -18.81 -4.91 -0.51
CA PRO A 48 -19.62 -4.20 -1.50
C PRO A 48 -19.35 -2.69 -1.55
N ASP A 49 -19.16 -2.06 -0.40
CA ASP A 49 -18.88 -0.61 -0.31
C ASP A 49 -17.55 -0.23 -0.95
N ALA A 50 -16.48 -0.99 -0.66
CA ALA A 50 -15.18 -0.80 -1.31
C ALA A 50 -15.24 -1.08 -2.82
N LEU A 51 -15.95 -2.13 -3.24
CA LEU A 51 -16.18 -2.42 -4.65
C LEU A 51 -16.85 -1.22 -5.34
N SER A 52 -17.90 -0.66 -4.74
CA SER A 52 -18.57 0.53 -5.27
C SER A 52 -17.65 1.75 -5.28
N GLY A 53 -16.88 2.00 -4.22
CA GLY A 53 -15.97 3.14 -4.13
C GLY A 53 -14.90 3.10 -5.22
N TYR A 54 -14.13 2.02 -5.29
CA TYR A 54 -13.00 1.90 -6.23
C TYR A 54 -13.39 1.60 -7.68
N SER A 55 -14.66 1.21 -7.95
CA SER A 55 -15.19 1.07 -9.31
C SER A 55 -15.93 2.31 -9.82
N ALA A 56 -16.72 2.98 -8.96
CA ALA A 56 -17.60 4.08 -9.35
C ALA A 56 -17.10 5.47 -8.94
N GLY A 57 -16.03 5.57 -8.15
CA GLY A 57 -15.40 6.84 -7.73
C GLY A 57 -14.60 7.57 -8.82
N ASP A 58 -14.65 7.07 -10.07
CA ASP A 58 -13.83 7.44 -11.24
C ASP A 58 -12.30 7.22 -11.09
N GLY A 59 -11.84 6.49 -10.06
CA GLY A 59 -10.45 6.04 -9.96
C GLY A 59 -10.13 4.88 -10.92
N ASP A 60 -11.16 4.07 -11.28
CA ASP A 60 -11.07 2.83 -12.05
C ASP A 60 -9.92 1.92 -11.57
N GLU A 61 -9.66 1.93 -10.28
CA GLU A 61 -8.44 1.31 -9.75
C GLU A 61 -8.50 -0.22 -9.81
N LEU A 62 -9.71 -0.75 -10.01
CA LEU A 62 -10.03 -2.17 -10.18
C LEU A 62 -10.02 -2.65 -11.65
N SER A 63 -9.74 -1.77 -12.61
CA SER A 63 -9.85 -2.08 -14.05
C SER A 63 -8.51 -2.03 -14.75
N GLU A 64 -8.29 -2.95 -15.70
CA GLU A 64 -7.17 -2.85 -16.63
C GLU A 64 -7.31 -1.65 -17.56
N LYS A 65 -6.19 -0.97 -17.84
CA LYS A 65 -6.18 0.21 -18.73
C LYS A 65 -5.06 0.12 -19.74
N SER A 66 -5.42 0.12 -21.02
CA SER A 66 -4.46 0.22 -22.14
C SER A 66 -3.33 -0.82 -22.05
N GLY A 67 -3.67 -2.08 -21.73
CA GLY A 67 -2.69 -3.17 -21.57
C GLY A 67 -1.85 -3.10 -20.29
N ARG A 68 -2.29 -2.32 -19.30
CA ARG A 68 -1.70 -2.26 -17.96
C ARG A 68 -2.64 -2.94 -16.94
N PRO A 69 -2.07 -3.64 -15.94
CA PRO A 69 -2.85 -4.23 -14.86
C PRO A 69 -3.67 -3.18 -14.09
N PRO A 70 -4.70 -3.60 -13.34
CA PRO A 70 -5.39 -2.75 -12.39
C PRO A 70 -4.43 -2.14 -11.38
N LYS A 71 -4.65 -0.87 -11.02
CA LYS A 71 -3.78 -0.16 -10.07
C LYS A 71 -3.76 -0.89 -8.72
N MET A 72 -4.91 -1.38 -8.26
CA MET A 72 -5.01 -2.15 -7.01
C MET A 72 -4.45 -3.58 -7.08
N ALA A 73 -4.10 -4.10 -8.26
CA ALA A 73 -3.34 -5.35 -8.36
C ALA A 73 -1.85 -5.16 -8.02
N CYS A 74 -1.36 -3.91 -8.00
CA CYS A 74 0.02 -3.60 -7.64
C CYS A 74 0.25 -3.81 -6.14
N TYR A 75 1.35 -4.50 -5.78
CA TYR A 75 1.70 -4.68 -4.37
C TYR A 75 2.03 -3.34 -3.67
N GLY A 76 2.44 -2.32 -4.42
CA GLY A 76 2.71 -0.98 -3.91
C GLY A 76 1.53 -0.01 -3.94
N SER A 77 0.31 -0.47 -4.23
CA SER A 77 -0.86 0.42 -4.39
C SER A 77 -1.32 0.99 -3.05
N SER A 78 -1.32 2.32 -2.92
CA SER A 78 -1.80 3.04 -1.74
C SER A 78 -3.26 2.70 -1.43
N SER A 79 -4.09 2.57 -2.47
CA SER A 79 -5.50 2.26 -2.35
C SER A 79 -5.75 0.83 -1.88
N ARG A 80 -4.93 -0.12 -2.33
CA ARG A 80 -4.98 -1.50 -1.83
C ARG A 80 -4.61 -1.56 -0.35
N ILE A 81 -3.54 -0.86 0.04
CA ILE A 81 -3.12 -0.74 1.44
C ILE A 81 -4.23 -0.11 2.27
N LEU A 82 -4.82 0.98 1.80
CA LEU A 82 -5.92 1.67 2.49
C LEU A 82 -7.10 0.72 2.70
N TYR A 83 -7.51 -0.02 1.67
CA TYR A 83 -8.54 -1.05 1.76
C TYR A 83 -8.20 -2.09 2.84
N ASN A 84 -7.02 -2.72 2.76
CA ASN A 84 -6.61 -3.77 3.70
C ASN A 84 -6.65 -3.30 5.17
N LEU A 85 -6.20 -2.07 5.44
CA LEU A 85 -6.15 -1.51 6.79
C LEU A 85 -7.52 -1.07 7.33
N SER A 86 -8.48 -0.77 6.45
CA SER A 86 -9.74 -0.14 6.83
C SER A 86 -10.99 -1.00 6.57
N ARG A 87 -10.89 -2.14 5.86
CA ARG A 87 -12.05 -2.96 5.46
C ARG A 87 -12.93 -3.50 6.59
N HIS A 88 -12.44 -3.44 7.83
CA HIS A 88 -13.18 -3.83 9.03
C HIS A 88 -13.54 -2.63 9.93
N LYS A 89 -13.22 -1.41 9.49
CA LYS A 89 -13.46 -0.18 10.24
C LYS A 89 -14.83 0.38 9.88
N GLU A 90 -15.76 0.31 10.83
CA GLU A 90 -17.08 0.92 10.70
C GLU A 90 -16.98 2.44 10.46
N GLY A 91 -17.86 2.95 9.58
CA GLY A 91 -17.90 4.37 9.20
C GLY A 91 -16.79 4.82 8.24
N PHE A 92 -15.94 3.90 7.77
CA PHE A 92 -14.94 4.20 6.75
C PHE A 92 -15.51 4.05 5.35
N HIS A 93 -15.20 5.00 4.48
CA HIS A 93 -15.65 5.07 3.10
C HIS A 93 -14.47 5.21 2.15
N TYR A 94 -14.62 4.67 0.94
CA TYR A 94 -13.58 4.57 -0.08
C TYR A 94 -13.88 5.48 -1.26
N GLU A 95 -12.85 6.11 -1.81
CA GLU A 95 -12.85 6.98 -2.99
C GLU A 95 -14.06 7.92 -3.13
N LYS A 96 -13.84 9.22 -2.93
CA LYS A 96 -14.91 10.20 -3.14
C LYS A 96 -14.44 11.42 -3.90
N LYS A 97 -15.24 11.78 -4.89
CA LYS A 97 -15.18 13.06 -5.58
C LYS A 97 -16.01 14.09 -4.83
N LEU A 98 -15.33 15.14 -4.36
CA LEU A 98 -15.99 16.27 -3.71
C LEU A 98 -15.77 17.54 -4.53
N PRO A 99 -16.82 18.34 -4.75
CA PRO A 99 -16.67 19.65 -5.35
C PRO A 99 -15.85 20.56 -4.42
N THR A 100 -14.99 21.40 -4.99
CA THR A 100 -14.19 22.36 -4.22
C THR A 100 -14.77 23.77 -4.33
N THR A 101 -14.55 24.60 -3.30
CA THR A 101 -15.02 25.99 -3.27
C THR A 101 -14.23 26.92 -4.20
N VAL A 102 -13.07 26.47 -4.70
CA VAL A 102 -12.19 27.24 -5.60
C VAL A 102 -12.31 26.80 -7.07
N GLY A 103 -13.25 25.92 -7.38
CA GLY A 103 -13.44 25.31 -8.69
C GLY A 103 -12.66 24.00 -8.86
N GLY A 104 -13.27 23.04 -9.56
CA GLY A 104 -12.75 21.69 -9.76
C GLY A 104 -13.30 20.65 -8.77
N THR A 105 -12.73 19.45 -8.82
CA THR A 105 -13.14 18.30 -8.01
C THR A 105 -11.93 17.75 -7.27
N ALA A 106 -12.04 17.61 -5.94
CA ALA A 106 -11.07 16.89 -5.13
C ALA A 106 -11.40 15.40 -5.18
N ASN A 107 -10.40 14.58 -5.49
CA ASN A 107 -10.50 13.12 -5.40
C ASN A 107 -9.82 12.71 -4.10
N ILE A 108 -10.56 12.09 -3.20
CA ILE A 108 -10.06 11.66 -1.89
C ILE A 108 -9.98 10.15 -1.89
N ASP A 109 -8.87 9.59 -1.45
CA ASP A 109 -8.65 8.13 -1.41
C ASP A 109 -9.60 7.41 -0.43
N GLY A 110 -9.89 8.02 0.74
CA GLY A 110 -10.90 7.54 1.67
C GLY A 110 -11.23 8.53 2.78
N PHE A 111 -12.28 8.26 3.55
CA PHE A 111 -12.65 9.12 4.68
C PHE A 111 -13.42 8.37 5.75
N LEU A 112 -13.26 8.81 7.00
CA LEU A 112 -14.11 8.41 8.11
C LEU A 112 -15.23 9.44 8.27
N SER A 113 -16.46 8.98 8.42
CA SER A 113 -17.60 9.82 8.78
C SER A 113 -18.20 9.30 10.09
N ASP A 114 -18.37 10.19 11.06
CA ASP A 114 -19.24 9.97 12.22
C ASP A 114 -20.28 11.11 12.29
N GLU A 115 -21.14 11.12 13.32
CA GLU A 115 -22.21 12.13 13.45
C GLU A 115 -21.67 13.57 13.57
N ASP A 116 -20.43 13.74 14.02
CA ASP A 116 -19.87 15.05 14.41
C ASP A 116 -18.77 15.55 13.45
N ARG A 117 -18.16 14.67 12.63
CA ARG A 117 -17.02 15.03 11.80
C ARG A 117 -16.78 14.13 10.58
N TYR A 118 -16.11 14.74 9.61
CA TYR A 118 -15.45 14.05 8.50
C TYR A 118 -13.93 14.10 8.69
N VAL A 119 -13.27 12.95 8.61
CA VAL A 119 -11.81 12.84 8.58
C VAL A 119 -11.39 12.28 7.23
N PHE A 120 -10.83 13.13 6.37
CA PHE A 120 -10.35 12.75 5.06
C PHE A 120 -8.95 12.14 5.14
N VAL A 121 -8.73 11.03 4.43
CA VAL A 121 -7.48 10.29 4.37
C VAL A 121 -7.01 10.25 2.93
N GLU A 122 -5.82 10.77 2.70
CA GLU A 122 -5.13 10.70 1.42
C GLU A 122 -3.90 9.79 1.60
N ALA A 123 -3.90 8.64 0.93
CA ALA A 123 -2.86 7.64 1.02
C ALA A 123 -1.80 7.93 -0.06
N LYS A 124 -0.67 8.50 0.35
CA LYS A 124 0.48 8.74 -0.54
C LYS A 124 1.53 7.64 -0.37
N CYS A 125 1.79 6.89 -1.44
CA CYS A 125 2.97 6.05 -1.56
C CYS A 125 4.16 6.90 -2.00
N HIS A 126 5.16 7.09 -1.13
CA HIS A 126 6.41 7.75 -1.55
C HIS A 126 7.32 6.73 -2.26
N GLU A 127 7.32 6.72 -3.60
CA GLU A 127 8.34 6.04 -4.43
C GLU A 127 9.72 6.69 -4.24
N ILE A 128 10.46 6.38 -3.17
CA ILE A 128 11.82 6.92 -3.00
C ILE A 128 12.90 5.83 -2.83
N TYR A 129 12.55 4.56 -2.71
CA TYR A 129 13.54 3.51 -2.53
C TYR A 129 13.62 2.60 -3.75
N SER A 130 14.17 3.15 -4.84
CA SER A 130 14.93 2.30 -5.76
C SER A 130 15.91 1.49 -4.91
N ALA A 131 16.04 0.19 -5.17
CA ALA A 131 16.80 -0.82 -4.42
C ALA A 131 18.33 -0.58 -4.28
N LYS A 132 18.78 0.67 -4.26
CA LYS A 132 20.19 1.07 -4.29
C LYS A 132 20.74 1.57 -2.96
N ASN A 133 19.90 1.85 -1.95
CA ASN A 133 20.40 2.28 -0.63
C ASN A 133 19.59 1.66 0.51
N ASN A 134 20.20 0.68 1.15
CA ASN A 134 19.67 -0.01 2.34
C ASN A 134 20.08 0.67 3.65
N SER A 135 20.73 1.84 3.59
CA SER A 135 21.22 2.55 4.78
C SER A 135 20.20 3.60 5.25
N VAL A 136 19.66 3.42 6.46
CA VAL A 136 18.62 4.26 7.06
C VAL A 136 19.07 4.80 8.42
N SER A 137 18.51 5.90 8.91
CA SER A 137 18.94 6.48 10.20
C SER A 137 18.73 5.50 11.36
N LYS A 138 19.67 5.48 12.32
CA LYS A 138 19.55 4.68 13.55
C LYS A 138 18.32 5.04 14.39
N SER A 139 17.73 6.21 14.19
CA SER A 139 16.45 6.59 14.82
C SER A 139 15.29 5.64 14.50
N TYR A 140 15.39 4.84 13.43
CA TYR A 140 14.37 3.88 13.01
C TYR A 140 14.49 2.50 13.66
N GLU A 141 15.54 2.25 14.43
CA GLU A 141 15.80 0.95 15.09
C GLU A 141 14.59 0.43 15.88
N LYS A 142 13.97 1.30 16.69
CA LYS A 142 12.79 0.95 17.49
C LYS A 142 11.59 0.58 16.63
N LEU A 143 11.42 1.23 15.48
CA LEU A 143 10.31 0.98 14.59
C LEU A 143 10.46 -0.38 13.91
N TYR A 144 11.66 -0.69 13.40
CA TYR A 144 11.91 -1.98 12.76
C TYR A 144 11.85 -3.14 13.76
N ASN A 145 12.30 -2.96 15.01
CA ASN A 145 12.07 -3.95 16.06
C ASN A 145 10.56 -4.18 16.28
N PHE A 146 9.77 -3.11 16.37
CA PHE A 146 8.33 -3.22 16.49
C PHE A 146 7.70 -3.96 15.29
N ILE A 147 8.15 -3.67 14.06
CA ILE A 147 7.65 -4.38 12.86
C ILE A 147 7.99 -5.88 12.94
N ASN A 148 9.24 -6.24 13.27
CA ASN A 148 9.63 -7.64 13.45
C ASN A 148 8.76 -8.36 14.51
N GLU A 149 8.42 -7.66 15.59
CA GLU A 149 7.55 -8.20 16.63
C GLU A 149 6.10 -8.39 16.13
N GLN A 150 5.55 -7.43 15.38
CA GLN A 150 4.16 -7.51 14.89
C GLN A 150 3.99 -8.42 13.68
N MET A 151 5.05 -8.63 12.90
CA MET A 151 5.04 -9.40 11.65
C MET A 151 5.87 -10.67 11.74
N ALA A 152 6.05 -11.19 12.97
CA ALA A 152 6.83 -12.37 13.26
C ALA A 152 6.37 -13.56 12.40
N GLY A 153 7.29 -14.10 11.58
CA GLY A 153 7.03 -15.23 10.67
C GLY A 153 6.41 -14.83 9.33
N SER A 154 6.27 -13.54 9.02
CA SER A 154 5.87 -13.05 7.69
C SER A 154 6.89 -12.07 7.11
N LEU A 155 7.58 -11.31 7.96
CA LEU A 155 8.66 -10.41 7.57
C LEU A 155 9.74 -10.40 8.65
N ASP A 156 10.98 -10.64 8.26
CA ASP A 156 12.18 -10.44 9.07
C ASP A 156 13.02 -9.28 8.52
N ILE A 157 13.31 -8.32 9.38
CA ILE A 157 14.11 -7.15 9.08
C ILE A 157 15.42 -7.24 9.85
N SER A 158 16.50 -7.53 9.12
CA SER A 158 17.85 -7.55 9.66
C SER A 158 18.41 -6.13 9.66
N MET A 159 18.86 -5.67 10.82
CA MET A 159 19.47 -4.35 10.99
C MET A 159 20.90 -4.50 11.48
N LYS A 160 21.85 -3.97 10.69
CA LYS A 160 23.27 -3.92 11.08
C LYS A 160 23.70 -2.48 11.24
N PRO A 161 24.43 -2.10 12.30
CA PRO A 161 25.01 -0.77 12.39
C PRO A 161 25.94 -0.52 11.19
N SER A 162 25.73 0.59 10.49
CA SER A 162 26.64 0.98 9.41
C SER A 162 28.01 1.38 9.98
N LYS A 163 29.02 1.47 9.11
CA LYS A 163 30.41 1.80 9.51
C LYS A 163 30.55 3.08 10.34
N CYS A 164 29.65 4.06 10.18
CA CYS A 164 29.69 5.32 10.91
C CYS A 164 28.75 5.38 12.13
N GLY A 165 28.01 4.30 12.42
CA GLY A 165 27.17 4.13 13.61
C GLY A 165 25.93 5.02 13.71
N ARG A 166 25.75 5.97 12.79
CA ARG A 166 24.57 6.85 12.71
C ARG A 166 23.43 6.27 11.90
N TYR A 167 23.74 5.26 11.08
CA TYR A 167 22.78 4.60 10.20
C TYR A 167 22.78 3.09 10.48
N LEU A 168 21.74 2.43 10.00
CA LEU A 168 21.55 0.99 9.98
C LEU A 168 21.50 0.58 8.52
N ASP A 169 22.26 -0.44 8.16
CA ASP A 169 22.09 -1.15 6.92
C ASP A 169 21.00 -2.20 7.15
N VAL A 170 19.91 -2.10 6.38
CA VAL A 170 18.67 -2.84 6.59
C VAL A 170 18.41 -3.78 5.42
N GLU A 171 18.26 -5.06 5.73
CA GLU A 171 17.91 -6.11 4.78
C GLU A 171 16.55 -6.69 5.19
N TYR A 172 15.73 -7.01 4.19
CA TYR A 172 14.37 -7.49 4.39
C TYR A 172 14.23 -8.89 3.81
N PHE A 173 13.65 -9.78 4.61
CA PHE A 173 13.40 -11.17 4.26
C PHE A 173 11.91 -11.44 4.48
N ALA A 174 11.17 -11.63 3.39
CA ALA A 174 9.77 -12.02 3.45
C ALA A 174 9.67 -13.51 3.08
N ASP A 175 8.95 -14.28 3.87
CA ASP A 175 8.58 -15.65 3.50
C ASP A 175 7.55 -15.57 2.37
N GLY A 176 7.82 -16.25 1.25
CA GLY A 176 7.06 -16.14 -0.01
C GLY A 176 5.62 -16.64 0.06
#